data_AF-A0AAD8U538-F1
#
_entry.id   AF-A0AAD8U538-F1
#
_cell.length_a   1.000
_cell.length_b   1.000
_cell.length_c   1.000
_cell.angle_alpha   90.00
_cell.angle_beta   90.00
_cell.angle_gamma   90.00
#
_symmetry.space_group_name_H-M   'P 1'
#
loop_
_entity.id
_entity.type
_entity.pdbx_description
1 polymer ?
#
loop_
_entity_poly.entity_id
_entity_poly.type
_entity_poly.pdbx_seq_one_letter_code
_entity_poly.pdbx_strand_id
1 'polypeptide(L)' 'MCELHFYWCSRCGMRWQKRKRLASCEGREQASKCPESLCMYVGNPKRPRREECEKCACVMETVERFSEGLFFI' A
#
# COMPACT_ATOMS: atom_id res chain seq x y z
N MET A 1 -8.69 16.50 1.80
CA MET A 1 -8.41 16.01 0.44
C MET A 1 -7.46 14.82 0.52
N CYS A 2 -7.69 13.79 -0.29
CA CYS A 2 -6.87 12.57 -0.33
C CYS A 2 -6.24 12.40 -1.72
N GLU A 3 -5.02 11.89 -1.77
CA GLU A 3 -4.37 11.41 -2.98
C GLU A 3 -4.67 9.94 -3.19
N LEU A 4 -4.95 9.55 -4.44
CA LEU A 4 -5.12 8.17 -4.87
C LEU A 4 -3.89 7.76 -5.68
N HIS A 5 -3.18 6.76 -5.16
CA HIS A 5 -1.98 6.21 -5.79
C HIS A 5 -2.26 4.79 -6.26
N PHE A 6 -1.85 4.46 -7.48
CA PHE A 6 -2.00 3.12 -8.05
C PHE A 6 -0.73 2.33 -7.93
N TYR A 7 -0.86 1.09 -7.50
CA TYR A 7 0.25 0.18 -7.27
C TYR A 7 0.04 -1.18 -7.93
N TRP A 8 1.16 -1.84 -8.20
CA TRP A 8 1.21 -3.18 -8.75
C TRP A 8 2.33 -3.98 -8.07
N CYS A 9 1.99 -5.19 -7.65
CA CYS A 9 2.93 -6.13 -7.06
C CYS A 9 3.67 -6.89 -8.15
N SER A 10 5.00 -6.80 -8.12
CA SER A 10 5.87 -7.51 -9.05
C SER A 10 5.92 -9.02 -8.85
N ARG A 11 5.52 -9.53 -7.67
CA ARG A 11 5.53 -10.96 -7.37
C ARG A 11 4.27 -11.68 -7.80
N CYS A 12 3.11 -11.20 -7.36
CA CYS A 12 1.82 -11.85 -7.61
C CYS A 12 0.97 -11.15 -8.69
N GLY A 13 1.43 -10.00 -9.21
CA GLY A 13 0.70 -9.25 -10.22
C GLY A 13 -0.48 -8.43 -9.70
N MET A 14 -0.79 -8.49 -8.40
CA MET A 14 -1.92 -7.80 -7.78
C MET A 14 -1.84 -6.29 -8.02
N ARG A 15 -2.97 -5.66 -8.38
CA ARG A 15 -3.11 -4.21 -8.53
C ARG A 15 -4.01 -3.67 -7.43
N TRP A 16 -3.63 -2.55 -6.82
CA TRP A 16 -4.45 -1.90 -5.81
C TRP A 16 -4.28 -0.38 -5.82
N GLN A 17 -5.16 0.29 -5.09
CA GLN A 17 -5.13 1.72 -4.89
C GLN A 17 -4.92 2.02 -3.39
N LYS A 18 -3.99 2.92 -3.08
CA LYS A 18 -3.78 3.43 -1.72
C LYS A 18 -4.26 4.87 -1.65
N ARG A 19 -5.03 5.19 -0.61
CA ARG A 19 -5.42 6.57 -0.32
C ARG A 19 -4.41 7.17 0.66
N LYS A 20 -3.80 8.30 0.31
CA LYS A 20 -2.90 9.05 1.19
C LYS A 20 -3.54 10.40 1.50
N ARG A 21 -3.80 10.71 2.78
CA ARG A 21 -4.30 12.03 3.17
C ARG A 21 -3.19 13.07 2.94
N LEU A 22 -3.57 14.26 2.47
CA LEU A 22 -2.63 15.38 2.40
C LEU A 22 -2.26 15.83 3.83
N ALA A 23 -1.05 16.35 3.99
CA ALA A 23 -0.55 16.85 5.27
C ALA A 23 -1.43 17.98 5.85
N SER A 24 -2.12 18.73 4.98
CA SER A 24 -3.07 19.79 5.35
C SER A 24 -4.39 19.28 5.94
N CYS A 25 -4.64 17.97 5.94
CA CYS A 25 -5.78 17.39 6.65
C CYS A 25 -5.43 17.16 8.13
N GLU A 26 -5.36 18.24 8.90
CA GLU A 26 -5.29 18.17 10.37
C GLU A 26 -6.70 17.96 10.93
N GLY A 27 -7.01 16.74 11.34
CA GLY A 27 -8.31 16.39 11.91
C GLY A 27 -8.29 14.99 12.52
N ARG A 28 -8.25 14.95 13.85
CA ARG A 28 -8.41 13.73 14.65
C ARG A 28 -9.80 13.12 14.39
N GLU A 29 -9.82 11.79 14.35
CA GLU A 29 -10.98 10.89 14.42
C GLU A 29 -11.73 10.52 13.13
N GLN A 30 -11.42 9.30 12.68
CA GLN A 30 -12.34 8.20 12.30
C GLN A 30 -13.44 8.39 11.25
N ALA A 31 -13.62 9.54 10.62
CA ALA A 31 -14.54 9.61 9.48
C ALA A 31 -13.91 8.92 8.25
N SER A 32 -14.38 7.70 8.02
CA SER A 32 -14.62 7.04 6.73
C SER A 32 -14.07 7.79 5.51
N LYS A 33 -13.16 7.13 4.77
CA LYS A 33 -12.74 7.42 3.38
C LYS A 33 -13.14 8.83 2.88
N CYS A 34 -12.17 9.72 2.61
CA CYS A 34 -12.43 10.99 1.92
C CYS A 34 -13.46 10.77 0.79
N PRO A 35 -14.51 11.61 0.69
CA PRO A 35 -15.48 11.47 -0.39
C PRO A 35 -14.74 11.51 -1.73
N GLU A 36 -15.26 10.79 -2.72
CA GLU A 36 -14.57 10.62 -4.01
C GLU A 36 -14.36 11.96 -4.73
N SER A 37 -15.27 12.91 -4.53
CA SER A 37 -15.14 14.30 -5.00
C SER A 37 -13.92 15.05 -4.44
N LEU A 38 -13.37 14.61 -3.31
CA LEU A 38 -12.18 15.19 -2.67
C LEU A 38 -10.95 14.27 -2.79
N CYS A 39 -11.01 13.29 -3.69
CA CYS A 39 -9.90 12.41 -4.02
C CYS A 39 -9.25 12.85 -5.34
N MET A 40 -7.94 13.03 -5.34
CA MET A 40 -7.17 13.37 -6.52
C MET A 40 -6.28 12.19 -6.92
N TYR A 41 -6.36 11.78 -8.19
CA TYR A 41 -5.46 10.77 -8.72
C TYR A 41 -4.05 11.35 -8.89
N VAL A 42 -3.07 10.65 -8.31
CA VAL A 42 -1.66 11.03 -8.44
C VAL A 42 -0.97 10.05 -9.38
N GLY A 43 -0.36 10.61 -10.43
CA GLY A 43 0.30 9.85 -11.48
C GLY A 43 -0.67 9.29 -12.52
N ASN A 44 -0.20 8.30 -13.29
CA ASN A 44 -0.98 7.70 -14.38
C ASN A 44 -1.58 6.36 -13.95
N PRO A 45 -2.93 6.21 -13.91
CA PRO A 45 -3.59 4.94 -13.55
C PRO A 45 -3.20 3.76 -14.44
N LYS A 46 -2.85 4.01 -15.70
CA LYS A 46 -2.40 2.98 -16.65
C LYS A 46 -0.95 2.53 -16.41
N ARG A 47 -0.19 3.27 -15.60
CA ARG A 47 1.20 2.98 -15.23
C ARG A 47 1.35 3.00 -13.70
N PRO A 48 0.79 1.99 -12.99
CA PRO A 48 0.89 1.88 -11.55
C PRO A 48 2.36 1.78 -11.09
N ARG A 49 2.65 2.32 -9.92
CA ARG A 49 3.97 2.21 -9.28
C ARG A 49 4.19 0.77 -8.83
N ARG A 50 5.45 0.32 -8.84
CA ARG A 50 5.82 -1.00 -8.31
C ARG A 50 5.93 -0.90 -6.79
N GLU A 51 5.16 -1.71 -6.07
CA GLU A 51 5.23 -1.87 -4.60
C GLU A 51 4.90 -3.32 -4.28
N GLU A 52 5.38 -3.87 -3.16
CA GLU A 52 5.01 -5.22 -2.74
C GLU A 52 3.66 -5.19 -2.02
N CYS A 53 2.77 -6.14 -2.32
CA CYS A 53 1.49 -6.20 -1.62
C CYS A 53 1.68 -6.80 -0.21
N GLU A 54 0.79 -6.46 0.72
CA GLU A 54 0.83 -6.93 2.11
C GLU A 54 0.98 -8.44 2.23
N LYS A 55 0.31 -9.22 1.37
CA LYS A 55 0.42 -10.68 1.37
C LYS A 55 1.83 -11.16 1.03
N CYS A 56 2.42 -10.60 -0.03
CA CYS A 56 3.78 -10.98 -0.44
C CYS A 56 4.82 -10.50 0.58
N ALA A 57 4.65 -9.30 1.12
CA ALA A 57 5.51 -8.78 2.19
C ALA A 57 5.43 -9.67 3.44
N CYS A 58 4.23 -10.08 3.87
CA CYS A 58 4.05 -10.96 5.02
C CYS A 58 4.65 -12.36 4.79
N VAL A 59 4.50 -12.93 3.58
CA VAL A 59 5.13 -14.21 3.24
C VAL A 59 6.65 -14.11 3.29
N MET A 60 7.23 -13.02 2.76
CA MET A 60 8.67 -12.78 2.82
C MET A 60 9.17 -12.64 4.26
N GLU A 61 8.50 -11.81 5.07
CA GLU A 61 8.84 -11.66 6.49
C GLU A 61 8.77 -13.00 7.23
N THR A 62 7.75 -13.81 6.93
CA THR A 62 7.61 -15.15 7.51
C THR A 62 8.78 -16.03 7.09
N VAL A 63 9.07 -16.15 5.79
CA VAL A 63 10.20 -16.96 5.29
C VAL A 63 11.53 -16.53 5.90
N GLU A 64 11.79 -15.22 6.00
CA GLU A 64 13.01 -14.67 6.62
C GLU A 64 13.12 -15.12 8.09
N ARG A 65 12.05 -14.95 8.88
CA ARG A 65 12.02 -15.37 10.29
C ARG A 65 12.20 -16.88 10.49
N PHE A 66 11.61 -17.69 9.61
CA PHE A 66 11.80 -19.15 9.64
C PHE A 66 13.21 -19.56 9.22
N SER A 67 13.83 -18.82 8.28
CA SER A 67 15.21 -19.08 7.86
C SER A 67 16.22 -18.74 8.95
N GLU A 68 16.03 -17.65 9.69
CA GLU A 68 16.88 -17.29 10.83
C GLU A 68 16.79 -18.32 11.97
N GLY A 69 15.63 -18.95 12.17
CA GLY A 69 15.45 -20.01 13.18
C GLY A 69 16.13 -21.35 12.84
N LEU A 70 16.51 -21.58 11.58
CA LEU A 70 17.19 -22.80 11.13
C LEU A 70 18.72 -22.74 11.27
N PHE A 71 19.30 -21.56 11.52
CA PHE A 71 20.74 -21.40 11.78
C PHE A 71 21.14 -21.63 13.25
N PHE A 72 20.18 -21.90 14.13
CA PHE A 72 20.41 -22.13 15.57
C PHE A 72 20.16 -23.58 16.03
N ILE A 73 20.11 -24.55 15.11
CA ILE A 73 20.01 -25.99 15.42
C ILE A 73 21.26 -26.71 14.90
#